data_AF-A0A5B9W089-F1
#
_entry.id   AF-A0A5B9W089-F1
#
_cell.length_a   1.000
_cell.length_b   1.000
_cell.length_c   1.000
_cell.angle_alpha   90.00
_cell.angle_beta   90.00
_cell.angle_gamma   90.00
#
_symmetry.space_group_name_H-M   'P 1'
#
loop_
_entity.id
_entity.type
_entity.pdbx_description
1 polymer ?
#
loop_
_entity_poly.entity_id
_entity_poly.type
_entity_poly.pdbx_seq_one_letter_code
_entity_poly.pdbx_strand_id
1 'polypeptide(L)'
;MNKFTSALALGAGLVLSLTGPSAHASSTTGTVVQQLSSAEISASTFNSLFTPIANAAPIKSSFQFMNTTTTGTMESQVFKGKDGTSASGLYAYAYQIAVNNVSDVNGQPTSVNSASFAYNATPVPAALTAGATPSAVYVSKDGQIGGLDLSQAGTGSVIQTPTSVAWMPGSKTGALTLQYLDAAKGTGPLPAGSNSATVIVLSNQPFTTQPVSLQNANPQIAYPSAYSAQGGEISEVPVPEPAAVLAWAGMIGAAALVRRTRKARAAA
;
A
#
# COMPACT_ATOMS: atom_id res chain seq x y z
N MET A 1 -43.63 -66.37 -3.81
CA MET A 1 -42.39 -67.17 -3.66
C MET A 1 -41.19 -66.23 -3.68
N ASN A 2 -40.38 -66.30 -2.61
CA ASN A 2 -38.92 -66.04 -2.45
C ASN A 2 -38.29 -64.79 -3.12
N LYS A 3 -37.83 -63.75 -2.41
CA LYS A 3 -36.74 -63.56 -1.39
C LYS A 3 -35.37 -63.16 -2.02
N PHE A 4 -34.74 -62.17 -1.35
CA PHE A 4 -33.30 -61.76 -1.33
C PHE A 4 -32.80 -60.80 -2.43
N THR A 5 -31.93 -59.79 -2.26
CA THR A 5 -31.20 -59.14 -1.13
C THR A 5 -30.38 -57.93 -1.68
N SER A 6 -30.17 -56.88 -0.87
CA SER A 6 -29.10 -55.84 -0.81
C SER A 6 -28.73 -55.00 -2.06
N ALA A 7 -28.84 -53.67 -2.04
CA ALA A 7 -28.05 -52.65 -1.29
C ALA A 7 -26.58 -52.51 -1.76
N LEU A 8 -26.24 -51.41 -2.45
CA LEU A 8 -24.92 -50.77 -2.33
C LEU A 8 -24.90 -49.32 -2.85
N ALA A 9 -24.65 -48.41 -1.90
CA ALA A 9 -23.97 -47.12 -1.95
C ALA A 9 -23.83 -46.34 -3.27
N LEU A 10 -24.23 -45.05 -3.22
CA LEU A 10 -23.27 -43.94 -3.32
C LEU A 10 -23.86 -42.69 -2.67
N GLY A 11 -23.41 -42.42 -1.45
CA GLY A 11 -23.52 -41.10 -0.85
C GLY A 11 -22.65 -40.13 -1.64
N ALA A 12 -23.27 -39.07 -2.15
CA ALA A 12 -22.58 -37.86 -2.55
C ALA A 12 -22.98 -36.75 -1.57
N GLY A 13 -22.52 -36.89 -0.32
CA GLY A 13 -22.32 -35.73 0.53
C GLY A 13 -21.00 -35.09 0.11
N LEU A 14 -21.06 -33.90 -0.50
CA LEU A 14 -20.04 -32.89 -0.30
C LEU A 14 -20.65 -31.50 -0.47
N VAL A 15 -21.14 -31.03 0.67
CA VAL A 15 -21.09 -29.65 1.14
C VAL A 15 -20.23 -28.76 0.21
N LEU A 16 -20.87 -27.91 -0.60
CA LEU A 16 -20.24 -26.70 -1.16
C LEU A 16 -20.00 -25.74 0.01
N SER A 17 -19.03 -26.11 0.84
CA SER A 17 -18.53 -25.28 1.93
C SER A 17 -17.77 -24.12 1.30
N LEU A 18 -18.34 -22.94 1.49
CA LEU A 18 -17.62 -21.75 1.93
C LEU A 18 -16.11 -21.78 1.67
N THR A 19 -15.70 -21.44 0.46
CA THR A 19 -14.49 -20.66 0.19
C THR A 19 -14.66 -19.95 -1.17
N GLY A 20 -15.80 -19.27 -1.34
CA GLY A 20 -15.77 -18.12 -2.23
C GLY A 20 -14.84 -17.11 -1.55
N PRO A 21 -13.73 -16.66 -2.17
CA PRO A 21 -13.13 -15.42 -1.72
C PRO A 21 -14.26 -14.40 -1.73
N SER A 22 -14.45 -13.72 -0.60
CA SER A 22 -15.30 -12.55 -0.52
C SER A 22 -14.75 -11.54 -1.53
N ALA A 23 -15.18 -11.65 -2.78
CA ALA A 23 -15.06 -10.60 -3.74
C ALA A 23 -15.96 -9.50 -3.18
N HIS A 24 -15.35 -8.58 -2.44
CA HIS A 24 -15.95 -7.28 -2.18
C HIS A 24 -16.02 -6.55 -3.52
N ALA A 25 -16.94 -6.99 -4.39
CA ALA A 25 -17.47 -6.16 -5.45
C ALA A 25 -18.30 -5.09 -4.73
N SER A 26 -17.65 -3.98 -4.38
CA SER A 26 -18.34 -2.81 -3.85
C SER A 26 -19.06 -2.12 -5.00
N SER A 27 -20.21 -2.67 -5.42
CA SER A 27 -21.20 -1.89 -6.16
C SER A 27 -22.06 -1.14 -5.14
N THR A 28 -21.55 -0.07 -4.55
CA THR A 28 -22.38 0.86 -3.78
C THR A 28 -21.78 2.25 -3.86
N THR A 29 -22.59 3.21 -4.29
CA THR A 29 -22.37 4.66 -4.27
C THR A 29 -22.19 5.18 -2.83
N GLY A 30 -21.09 4.81 -2.20
CA GLY A 30 -20.61 5.30 -0.93
C GLY A 30 -19.09 5.37 -1.03
N THR A 31 -18.51 6.47 -0.55
CA THR A 31 -17.06 6.67 -0.54
C THR A 31 -16.38 5.56 0.26
N VAL A 32 -15.92 4.50 -0.41
CA VAL A 32 -15.25 3.38 0.27
C VAL A 32 -13.84 3.82 0.60
N VAL A 33 -13.52 3.84 1.90
CA VAL A 33 -12.13 3.93 2.34
C VAL A 33 -11.46 2.61 1.96
N GLN A 34 -10.57 2.65 0.99
CA GLN A 34 -9.87 1.47 0.49
C GLN A 34 -8.54 1.33 1.21
N GLN A 35 -8.34 0.22 1.92
CA GLN A 35 -7.04 -0.11 2.48
C GLN A 35 -6.13 -0.65 1.37
N LEU A 36 -4.99 0.00 1.16
CA LEU A 36 -4.00 -0.40 0.18
C LEU A 36 -3.00 -1.38 0.81
N SER A 37 -2.72 -2.48 0.11
CA SER A 37 -1.62 -3.35 0.49
C SER A 37 -0.30 -2.57 0.42
N SER A 38 0.52 -2.71 1.46
CA SER A 38 1.81 -2.03 1.58
C SER A 38 2.91 -3.08 1.42
N ALA A 39 3.29 -3.35 0.16
CA ALA A 39 4.31 -4.35 -0.15
C ALA A 39 5.71 -3.86 0.23
N GLU A 40 6.56 -4.73 0.78
CA GLU A 40 7.92 -4.34 1.14
C GLU A 40 8.84 -4.35 -0.09
N ILE A 41 9.69 -3.33 -0.22
CA ILE A 41 10.72 -3.23 -1.27
C ILE A 41 12.04 -2.73 -0.67
N SER A 42 13.16 -3.29 -1.13
CA SER A 42 14.48 -2.81 -0.72
C SER A 42 14.83 -1.50 -1.42
N ALA A 43 15.58 -0.61 -0.75
CA ALA A 43 16.00 0.64 -1.40
C ALA A 43 16.88 0.42 -2.63
N SER A 44 17.70 -0.62 -2.64
CA SER A 44 18.50 -1.01 -3.80
C SER A 44 17.62 -1.35 -5.01
N THR A 45 16.57 -2.17 -4.81
CA THR A 45 15.62 -2.51 -5.87
C THR A 45 14.89 -1.26 -6.35
N PHE A 46 14.41 -0.42 -5.44
CA PHE A 46 13.72 0.82 -5.81
C PHE A 46 14.62 1.77 -6.63
N ASN A 47 15.83 2.07 -6.15
CA ASN A 47 16.79 2.95 -6.84
C ASN A 47 17.27 2.37 -8.18
N SER A 48 17.16 1.04 -8.36
CA SER A 48 17.44 0.41 -9.66
C SER A 48 16.35 0.71 -10.70
N LEU A 49 15.09 0.89 -10.27
CA LEU A 49 13.91 1.08 -11.12
C LEU A 49 13.55 2.55 -11.31
N PHE A 50 13.86 3.41 -10.34
CA PHE A 50 13.45 4.80 -10.31
C PHE A 50 14.64 5.75 -10.26
N THR A 51 14.47 6.95 -10.82
CA THR A 51 15.42 8.07 -10.71
C THR A 51 14.73 9.29 -10.12
N PRO A 52 15.39 10.02 -9.20
CA PRO A 52 14.92 11.33 -8.78
C PRO A 52 14.64 12.25 -9.96
N ILE A 53 13.56 13.03 -9.89
CA ILE A 53 13.26 14.00 -10.95
C ILE A 53 14.10 15.26 -10.71
N ALA A 54 14.86 15.69 -11.72
CA ALA A 54 15.81 16.80 -11.60
C ALA A 54 15.19 18.13 -11.13
N ASN A 55 13.92 18.40 -11.47
CA ASN A 55 13.19 19.59 -11.04
C ASN A 55 12.31 19.39 -9.78
N ALA A 56 12.45 18.25 -9.08
CA ALA A 56 11.76 17.95 -7.82
C ALA A 56 12.79 17.61 -6.73
N ALA A 57 13.40 18.67 -6.16
CA ALA A 57 14.32 18.51 -5.03
C ALA A 57 13.61 17.89 -3.82
N PRO A 58 14.29 17.10 -2.97
CA PRO A 58 13.69 16.60 -1.74
C PRO A 58 13.11 17.75 -0.91
N ILE A 59 11.82 17.65 -0.58
CA ILE A 59 11.17 18.57 0.35
C ILE A 59 11.52 18.09 1.75
N LYS A 60 12.08 18.98 2.58
CA LYS A 60 12.25 18.77 4.02
C LYS A 60 11.43 19.86 4.73
N SER A 61 10.30 19.47 5.29
CA SER A 61 9.34 20.41 5.86
C SER A 61 9.06 20.07 7.33
N SER A 62 9.33 21.02 8.23
CA SER A 62 9.10 20.84 9.65
C SER A 62 7.63 20.96 10.02
N PHE A 63 7.19 20.20 11.01
CA PHE A 63 5.86 20.31 11.59
C PHE A 63 5.93 20.55 13.10
N GLN A 64 4.84 21.09 13.63
CA GLN A 64 4.73 21.44 15.03
C GLN A 64 3.32 21.17 15.56
N PHE A 65 3.24 20.51 16.71
CA PHE A 65 2.03 20.43 17.52
C PHE A 65 2.00 21.51 18.60
N MET A 66 0.81 21.90 19.01
CA MET A 66 0.59 22.82 20.12
C MET A 66 1.34 22.33 21.36
N ASN A 67 1.92 23.27 22.12
CA ASN A 67 2.66 22.98 23.35
C ASN A 67 3.96 22.16 23.17
N THR A 68 4.48 22.05 21.95
CA THR A 68 5.81 21.47 21.67
C THR A 68 6.67 22.47 20.90
N THR A 69 7.99 22.32 20.92
CA THR A 69 8.89 22.97 19.93
C THR A 69 8.72 22.28 18.57
N THR A 70 9.62 22.47 17.60
CA THR A 70 9.59 21.75 16.33
C THR A 70 9.49 20.23 16.56
N THR A 71 8.30 19.67 16.34
CA THR A 71 7.95 18.29 16.68
C THR A 71 8.67 17.30 15.79
N GLY A 72 8.88 17.65 14.52
CA GLY A 72 9.55 16.75 13.59
C GLY A 72 9.65 17.33 12.19
N THR A 73 10.09 16.50 11.27
CA THR A 73 10.23 16.83 9.85
C THR A 73 9.60 15.75 9.00
N MET A 74 8.80 16.19 8.02
CA MET A 74 8.35 15.33 6.93
C MET A 74 9.26 15.54 5.74
N GLU A 75 9.77 14.44 5.20
CA GLU A 75 10.53 14.44 3.97
C GLU A 75 9.74 13.79 2.84
N SER A 76 9.82 14.38 1.65
CA SER A 76 9.15 13.85 0.47
C SER A 76 9.96 14.09 -0.78
N GLN A 77 9.99 13.10 -1.67
CA GLN A 77 10.65 13.21 -2.96
C GLN A 77 9.86 12.44 -4.03
N VAL A 78 9.87 12.96 -5.26
CA VAL A 78 9.27 12.29 -6.42
C VAL A 78 10.35 11.71 -7.31
N PHE A 79 10.05 10.52 -7.81
CA PHE A 79 10.88 9.78 -8.73
C PHE A 79 10.11 9.46 -10.00
N LYS A 80 10.83 9.36 -11.11
CA LYS A 80 10.32 8.85 -12.37
C LYS A 80 10.91 7.47 -12.61
N GLY A 81 10.08 6.53 -13.04
CA GLY A 81 10.54 5.20 -13.43
C GLY A 81 11.44 5.26 -14.66
N LYS A 82 12.47 4.43 -14.67
CA LYS A 82 13.42 4.35 -15.78
C LYS A 82 12.78 3.67 -16.98
N ASP A 83 13.03 4.20 -18.16
CA ASP A 83 12.56 3.61 -19.41
C ASP A 83 13.13 2.19 -19.57
N GLY A 84 12.30 1.26 -20.07
CA GLY A 84 12.69 -0.15 -20.23
C GLY A 84 12.67 -1.00 -18.96
N THR A 85 12.18 -0.47 -17.84
CA THR A 85 11.94 -1.22 -16.60
C THR A 85 10.45 -1.44 -16.33
N SER A 86 10.12 -2.29 -15.35
CA SER A 86 8.74 -2.48 -14.86
C SER A 86 8.09 -1.20 -14.32
N ALA A 87 8.87 -0.15 -14.06
CA ALA A 87 8.43 1.15 -13.58
C ALA A 87 8.23 2.20 -14.69
N SER A 88 8.45 1.84 -15.96
CA SER A 88 8.39 2.78 -17.09
C SER A 88 7.04 3.50 -17.15
N GLY A 89 7.07 4.84 -17.24
CA GLY A 89 5.86 5.68 -17.28
C GLY A 89 5.18 5.92 -15.93
N LEU A 90 5.74 5.42 -14.83
CA LEU A 90 5.25 5.65 -13.47
C LEU A 90 6.05 6.74 -12.75
N TYR A 91 5.35 7.45 -11.88
CA TYR A 91 5.89 8.33 -10.87
C TYR A 91 5.77 7.63 -9.51
N ALA A 92 6.83 7.71 -8.71
CA ALA A 92 6.84 7.22 -7.35
C ALA A 92 6.98 8.40 -6.39
N TYR A 93 6.02 8.54 -5.48
CA TYR A 93 5.97 9.57 -4.46
C TYR A 93 6.42 8.94 -3.13
N ALA A 94 7.61 9.31 -2.68
CA ALA A 94 8.17 8.81 -1.43
C ALA A 94 7.90 9.79 -0.29
N TYR A 95 7.59 9.23 0.88
CA TYR A 95 7.26 9.95 2.11
C TYR A 95 7.99 9.34 3.30
N GLN A 96 8.58 10.20 4.12
CA GLN A 96 9.19 9.83 5.40
C GLN A 96 8.81 10.86 6.46
N ILE A 97 8.70 10.42 7.70
CA ILE A 97 8.41 11.27 8.86
C ILE A 97 9.46 10.97 9.92
N ALA A 98 10.18 11.99 10.36
CA ALA A 98 11.01 11.94 11.56
C ALA A 98 10.33 12.72 12.67
N VAL A 99 10.24 12.11 13.85
CA VAL A 99 9.71 12.76 15.06
C VAL A 99 10.88 13.06 15.98
N ASN A 100 11.09 14.33 16.29
CA ASN A 100 12.12 14.76 17.22
C ASN A 100 11.81 14.23 18.63
N ASN A 101 12.87 14.05 19.43
CA ASN A 101 12.71 13.67 20.83
C ASN A 101 12.28 14.89 21.68
N VAL A 102 11.01 15.29 21.56
CA VAL A 102 10.44 16.43 22.28
C VAL A 102 9.23 15.99 23.10
N SER A 103 9.07 16.59 24.28
CA SER A 103 7.91 16.41 25.14
C SER A 103 7.00 17.64 25.10
N ASP A 104 5.73 17.45 25.41
CA ASP A 104 4.79 18.55 25.61
C ASP A 104 5.03 19.25 26.97
N VAL A 105 4.26 20.32 27.22
CA VAL A 105 4.28 21.09 28.49
C VAL A 105 3.94 20.25 29.73
N ASN A 106 3.30 19.09 29.56
CA ASN A 106 2.98 18.14 30.63
C ASN A 106 4.05 17.04 30.78
N GLY A 107 5.17 17.14 30.04
CA GLY A 107 6.25 16.16 30.03
C GLY A 107 5.95 14.88 29.25
N GLN A 108 4.83 14.80 28.54
CA GLN A 108 4.47 13.64 27.73
C GLN A 108 5.25 13.64 26.42
N PRO A 109 5.91 12.53 26.04
CA PRO A 109 6.62 12.45 24.77
C PRO A 109 5.63 12.62 23.61
N THR A 110 6.03 13.40 22.61
CA THR A 110 5.20 13.60 21.42
C THR A 110 5.13 12.33 20.57
N SER A 111 4.17 12.28 19.66
CA SER A 111 4.02 11.16 18.73
C SER A 111 3.23 11.55 17.49
N VAL A 112 3.24 10.71 16.45
CA VAL A 112 2.36 10.90 15.28
C VAL A 112 1.45 9.68 15.16
N ASN A 113 0.14 9.91 15.24
CA ASN A 113 -0.87 8.86 15.13
C ASN A 113 -1.17 8.53 13.67
N SER A 114 -1.32 9.55 12.84
CA SER A 114 -1.57 9.40 11.41
C SER A 114 -1.10 10.63 10.63
N ALA A 115 -0.89 10.46 9.33
CA ALA A 115 -0.61 11.53 8.39
C ALA A 115 -1.62 11.43 7.23
N SER A 116 -2.30 12.51 6.90
CA SER A 116 -3.28 12.56 5.81
C SER A 116 -3.04 13.77 4.92
N PHE A 117 -3.14 13.57 3.61
CA PHE A 117 -2.98 14.64 2.63
C PHE A 117 -3.82 14.39 1.39
N ALA A 118 -4.10 15.47 0.67
CA ALA A 118 -4.80 15.40 -0.60
C ALA A 118 -3.91 14.72 -1.64
N TYR A 119 -4.46 13.74 -2.34
CA TYR A 119 -3.81 13.04 -3.44
C TYR A 119 -4.75 13.04 -4.65
N ASN A 120 -4.39 13.80 -5.68
CA ASN A 120 -5.31 14.18 -6.76
C ASN A 120 -5.27 13.20 -7.94
N ALA A 121 -4.88 11.95 -7.71
CA ALA A 121 -4.95 10.89 -8.70
C ALA A 121 -5.15 9.54 -8.02
N THR A 122 -5.75 8.59 -8.72
CA THR A 122 -5.85 7.21 -8.22
C THR A 122 -4.46 6.57 -8.17
N PRO A 123 -4.02 6.02 -7.03
CA PRO A 123 -2.79 5.23 -6.96
C PRO A 123 -2.80 4.07 -7.97
N VAL A 124 -1.69 3.84 -8.67
CA VAL A 124 -1.61 2.87 -9.76
C VAL A 124 -0.89 1.61 -9.29
N PRO A 125 -1.55 0.44 -9.26
CA PRO A 125 -0.89 -0.82 -8.95
C PRO A 125 0.13 -1.18 -10.03
N ALA A 126 1.36 -1.49 -9.63
CA ALA A 126 2.37 -2.02 -10.52
C ALA A 126 3.14 -3.14 -9.82
N ALA A 127 3.67 -4.10 -10.58
CA ALA A 127 4.57 -5.12 -10.03
C ALA A 127 6.02 -4.66 -10.23
N LEU A 128 6.63 -4.11 -9.17
CA LEU A 128 8.02 -3.63 -9.23
C LEU A 128 9.04 -4.77 -9.27
N THR A 129 8.67 -5.96 -8.79
CA THR A 129 9.52 -7.16 -8.80
C THR A 129 8.88 -8.24 -9.65
N ALA A 130 9.69 -8.98 -10.42
CA ALA A 130 9.19 -10.07 -11.27
C ALA A 130 8.46 -11.13 -10.42
N GLY A 131 7.20 -11.43 -10.77
CA GLY A 131 6.37 -12.40 -10.05
C GLY A 131 5.73 -11.88 -8.76
N ALA A 132 5.93 -10.61 -8.38
CA ALA A 132 5.25 -9.99 -7.25
C ALA A 132 3.81 -9.61 -7.60
N THR A 133 2.92 -9.68 -6.60
CA THR A 133 1.57 -9.11 -6.71
C THR A 133 1.68 -7.60 -6.94
N PRO A 134 1.00 -7.03 -7.96
CA PRO A 134 0.98 -5.60 -8.16
C PRO A 134 0.50 -4.87 -6.90
N SER A 135 1.22 -3.83 -6.51
CA SER A 135 0.83 -2.97 -5.39
C SER A 135 0.88 -1.52 -5.82
N ALA A 136 -0.05 -0.71 -5.32
CA ALA A 136 -0.01 0.74 -5.52
C ALA A 136 0.88 1.43 -4.48
N VAL A 137 1.12 0.75 -3.35
CA VAL A 137 1.91 1.26 -2.23
C VAL A 137 3.03 0.27 -1.91
N TYR A 138 4.22 0.81 -1.76
CA TYR A 138 5.41 0.09 -1.34
C TYR A 138 6.01 0.73 -0.09
N VAL A 139 6.68 -0.06 0.73
CA VAL A 139 7.35 0.42 1.94
C VAL A 139 8.78 -0.07 1.94
N SER A 140 9.74 0.84 2.13
CA SER A 140 11.15 0.50 2.29
C SER A 140 11.61 0.83 3.69
N LYS A 141 12.16 -0.19 4.37
CA LYS A 141 12.67 -0.11 5.75
C LYS A 141 14.20 -0.04 5.81
N ASP A 142 14.86 -0.10 4.67
CA ASP A 142 16.30 -0.33 4.57
C ASP A 142 16.95 0.67 3.60
N GLY A 143 17.90 1.44 4.12
CA GLY A 143 18.76 2.27 3.28
C GLY A 143 18.13 3.57 2.79
N GLN A 144 18.83 4.23 1.88
CA GLN A 144 18.48 5.54 1.33
C GLN A 144 17.69 5.40 0.03
N ILE A 145 16.55 6.10 -0.06
CA ILE A 145 15.72 6.17 -1.27
C ILE A 145 15.99 7.53 -1.94
N GLY A 146 16.77 7.56 -3.01
CA GLY A 146 17.19 8.83 -3.62
C GLY A 146 17.92 9.76 -2.65
N GLY A 147 17.33 10.92 -2.37
CA GLY A 147 17.83 11.90 -1.40
C GLY A 147 17.25 11.74 0.01
N LEU A 148 16.42 10.72 0.24
CA LEU A 148 15.73 10.47 1.51
C LEU A 148 16.51 9.46 2.36
N ASP A 149 17.04 9.89 3.50
CA ASP A 149 17.96 9.12 4.34
C ASP A 149 17.39 8.73 5.73
N LEU A 150 16.16 9.14 6.07
CA LEU A 150 15.58 8.85 7.39
C LEU A 150 15.27 7.37 7.64
N SER A 151 15.13 6.57 6.57
CA SER A 151 14.98 5.11 6.64
C SER A 151 16.29 4.36 6.94
N GLN A 152 17.35 5.07 7.32
CA GLN A 152 18.52 4.46 7.98
C GLN A 152 18.36 4.58 9.49
N ALA A 153 18.07 3.46 10.16
CA ALA A 153 18.05 3.42 11.61
C ALA A 153 19.46 3.72 12.13
N GLY A 154 19.62 4.81 12.87
CA GLY A 154 20.76 4.93 13.78
C GLY A 154 20.76 3.76 14.77
N THR A 155 21.91 3.40 15.33
CA THR A 155 21.99 2.34 16.34
C THR A 155 21.07 2.67 17.52
N GLY A 156 19.98 1.92 17.68
CA GLY A 156 18.96 2.14 18.73
C GLY A 156 17.67 2.85 18.28
N SER A 157 17.56 3.32 17.02
CA SER A 157 16.32 3.87 16.47
C SER A 157 15.42 2.78 15.90
N VAL A 158 14.12 2.88 16.16
CA VAL A 158 13.10 1.98 15.59
C VAL A 158 12.55 2.63 14.33
N ILE A 159 12.79 2.01 13.15
CA ILE A 159 12.07 2.38 11.93
C ILE A 159 10.68 1.80 12.03
N GLN A 160 9.67 2.67 12.02
CA GLN A 160 8.29 2.24 12.14
C GLN A 160 7.55 2.33 10.81
N THR A 161 6.96 1.23 10.40
CA THR A 161 6.05 1.20 9.25
C THR A 161 4.66 1.63 9.67
N PRO A 162 3.90 2.32 8.80
CA PRO A 162 2.48 2.50 9.01
C PRO A 162 1.78 1.15 9.19
N THR A 163 0.85 1.08 10.13
CA THR A 163 -0.05 -0.06 10.34
C THR A 163 -1.01 -0.23 9.16
N SER A 164 -1.44 0.88 8.56
CA SER A 164 -2.23 0.85 7.33
C SER A 164 -2.00 2.08 6.45
N VAL A 165 -2.18 1.90 5.15
CA VAL A 165 -2.26 2.98 4.18
C VAL A 165 -3.64 2.91 3.53
N ALA A 166 -4.40 4.00 3.63
CA ALA A 166 -5.77 4.07 3.14
C ALA A 166 -5.89 5.13 2.03
N TRP A 167 -6.64 4.79 1.00
CA TRP A 167 -7.05 5.66 -0.08
C TRP A 167 -8.55 5.90 0.01
N MET A 168 -8.94 7.17 0.07
CA MET A 168 -10.34 7.57 0.02
C MET A 168 -10.55 8.40 -1.25
N PRO A 169 -11.19 7.83 -2.29
CA PRO A 169 -11.48 8.57 -3.50
C PRO A 169 -12.53 9.66 -3.20
N GLY A 170 -12.31 10.89 -3.64
CA GLY A 170 -13.31 11.96 -3.57
C GLY A 170 -13.86 12.32 -4.94
N SER A 171 -14.76 13.31 -5.01
CA SER A 171 -15.34 13.76 -6.28
C SER A 171 -14.40 14.60 -7.14
N LYS A 172 -13.37 15.21 -6.54
CA LYS A 172 -12.36 16.04 -7.23
C LYS A 172 -10.93 15.71 -6.81
N THR A 173 -10.76 15.30 -5.57
CA THR A 173 -9.47 14.99 -4.94
C THR A 173 -9.68 13.79 -4.03
N GLY A 174 -8.76 12.84 -4.00
CA GLY A 174 -8.77 11.81 -2.97
C GLY A 174 -7.92 12.21 -1.77
N ALA A 175 -8.02 11.42 -0.70
CA ALA A 175 -7.18 11.55 0.48
C ALA A 175 -6.37 10.27 0.66
N LEU A 176 -5.06 10.43 0.84
CA LEU A 176 -4.20 9.34 1.28
C LEU A 176 -3.94 9.50 2.78
N THR A 177 -4.13 8.42 3.53
CA THR A 177 -3.90 8.40 4.98
C THR A 177 -2.91 7.30 5.34
N LEU A 178 -1.83 7.68 6.02
CA LEU A 178 -0.85 6.79 6.62
C LEU A 178 -1.18 6.67 8.10
N GLN A 179 -1.63 5.50 8.53
CA GLN A 179 -1.98 5.25 9.93
C GLN A 179 -0.80 4.59 10.63
N TYR A 180 -0.30 5.20 11.69
CA TYR A 180 0.69 4.57 12.57
C TYR A 180 -0.03 3.93 13.75
N LEU A 181 -0.88 4.69 14.46
CA LEU A 181 -1.60 4.20 15.64
C LEU A 181 -2.62 3.12 15.27
N ASP A 182 -2.44 1.91 15.79
CA ASP A 182 -3.45 0.86 15.80
C ASP A 182 -4.40 1.08 16.99
N ALA A 183 -5.56 1.69 16.72
CA ALA A 183 -6.56 1.95 17.74
C ALA A 183 -7.16 0.66 18.36
N ALA A 184 -7.17 -0.45 17.62
CA ALA A 184 -7.70 -1.72 18.12
C ALA A 184 -6.74 -2.40 19.12
N LYS A 185 -5.42 -2.16 18.96
CA LYS A 185 -4.38 -2.73 19.83
C LYS A 185 -3.78 -1.72 20.80
N GLY A 186 -4.11 -0.44 20.69
CA GLY A 186 -3.52 0.64 21.49
C GLY A 186 -2.00 0.76 21.31
N THR A 187 -1.47 0.31 20.17
CA THR A 187 -0.02 0.29 19.89
C THR A 187 0.30 1.12 18.66
N GLY A 188 1.56 1.56 18.56
CA GLY A 188 2.09 2.05 17.30
C GLY A 188 1.82 3.50 16.90
N PRO A 189 1.60 4.51 17.77
CA PRO A 189 1.90 5.85 17.29
C PRO A 189 3.40 5.91 16.96
N LEU A 190 3.81 6.70 15.97
CA LEU A 190 5.23 6.92 15.69
C LEU A 190 5.82 7.75 16.85
N PRO A 191 6.68 7.18 17.72
CA PRO A 191 7.04 7.83 18.97
C PRO A 191 8.11 8.90 18.77
N ALA A 192 8.27 9.76 19.78
CA ALA A 192 9.36 10.72 19.86
C ALA A 192 10.73 10.05 19.65
N GLY A 193 11.59 10.68 18.84
CA GLY A 193 12.92 10.18 18.52
C GLY A 193 12.95 9.04 17.49
N SER A 194 11.82 8.71 16.85
CA SER A 194 11.74 7.64 15.84
C SER A 194 11.51 8.17 14.43
N ASN A 195 11.92 7.36 13.46
CA ASN A 195 11.75 7.62 12.03
C ASN A 195 10.77 6.62 11.43
N SER A 196 9.97 7.07 10.47
CA SER A 196 9.13 6.18 9.70
C SER A 196 9.93 5.46 8.62
N ALA A 197 9.44 4.29 8.20
CA ALA A 197 9.86 3.72 6.93
C ALA A 197 9.49 4.66 5.77
N THR A 198 10.15 4.49 4.62
CA THR A 198 9.80 5.21 3.40
C THR A 198 8.53 4.60 2.83
N VAL A 199 7.44 5.37 2.81
CA VAL A 199 6.22 4.97 2.11
C VAL A 199 6.28 5.52 0.70
N ILE A 200 6.06 4.65 -0.28
CA ILE A 200 6.18 4.94 -1.71
C ILE A 200 4.82 4.68 -2.34
N VAL A 201 4.24 5.69 -2.96
CA VAL A 201 2.95 5.60 -3.65
C VAL A 201 3.16 5.79 -5.14
N LEU A 202 2.61 4.89 -5.95
CA LEU A 202 2.75 4.93 -7.39
C LEU A 202 1.60 5.69 -8.03
N SER A 203 1.90 6.48 -9.08
CA SER A 203 0.90 7.13 -9.93
C SER A 203 1.45 7.33 -11.34
N ASN A 204 0.56 7.56 -12.30
CA ASN A 204 0.91 7.94 -13.67
C ASN A 204 0.85 9.46 -13.91
N GLN A 205 0.61 10.25 -12.86
CA GLN A 205 0.41 11.69 -12.97
C GLN A 205 1.64 12.48 -12.50
N PRO A 206 1.87 13.68 -13.06
CA PRO A 206 2.93 14.58 -12.61
C PRO A 206 2.66 15.09 -11.20
N PHE A 207 3.67 15.73 -10.60
CA PHE A 207 3.66 16.09 -9.19
C PHE A 207 3.20 17.54 -8.92
N THR A 208 2.63 17.74 -7.74
CA THR A 208 2.36 19.01 -7.09
C THR A 208 2.76 18.90 -5.62
N THR A 209 2.61 19.97 -4.83
CA THR A 209 2.80 19.94 -3.39
C THR A 209 1.47 20.14 -2.67
N GLN A 210 1.24 19.38 -1.61
CA GLN A 210 0.05 19.51 -0.76
C GLN A 210 0.46 19.62 0.72
N PRO A 211 -0.29 20.37 1.53
CA PRO A 211 -0.09 20.35 2.97
C PRO A 211 -0.48 18.98 3.53
N VAL A 212 0.24 18.54 4.55
CA VAL A 212 -0.02 17.28 5.25
C VAL A 212 -0.57 17.58 6.63
N SER A 213 -1.71 16.98 6.91
CA SER A 213 -2.34 16.99 8.23
C SER A 213 -1.80 15.81 9.04
N LEU A 214 -1.18 16.10 10.16
CA LEU A 214 -0.65 15.12 11.10
C LEU A 214 -1.55 15.09 12.33
N GLN A 215 -1.94 13.88 12.77
CA GLN A 215 -2.77 13.71 13.95
C GLN A 215 -1.92 13.37 15.17
N ASN A 216 -2.17 14.08 16.26
CA ASN A 216 -1.68 13.81 17.61
C ASN A 216 -2.78 14.23 18.61
N ALA A 217 -2.63 13.89 19.89
CA ALA A 217 -3.50 14.40 20.96
C ALA A 217 -3.47 15.95 21.04
N ASN A 218 -2.31 16.54 20.76
CA ASN A 218 -2.15 17.98 20.62
C ASN A 218 -2.43 18.40 19.16
N PRO A 219 -3.23 19.46 18.94
CA PRO A 219 -3.55 19.93 17.60
C PRO A 219 -2.30 20.44 16.87
N GLN A 220 -2.24 20.22 15.57
CA GLN A 220 -1.17 20.71 14.71
C GLN A 220 -1.29 22.22 14.50
N ILE A 221 -0.17 22.93 14.64
CA ILE A 221 -0.07 24.38 14.44
C ILE A 221 0.82 24.76 13.25
N ALA A 222 1.69 23.86 12.78
CA ALA A 222 2.45 24.03 11.55
C ALA A 222 2.29 22.81 10.63
N TYR A 223 1.84 23.06 9.40
CA TYR A 223 1.54 22.04 8.40
C TYR A 223 2.72 21.87 7.45
N PRO A 224 3.37 20.69 7.41
CA PRO A 224 4.43 20.45 6.46
C PRO A 224 3.84 20.21 5.06
N SER A 225 4.65 20.44 4.03
CA SER A 225 4.29 20.13 2.65
C SER A 225 4.93 18.82 2.21
N ALA A 226 4.22 18.04 1.40
CA ALA A 226 4.76 16.86 0.72
C ALA A 226 4.33 16.83 -0.75
N TYR A 227 5.03 16.05 -1.56
CA TYR A 227 4.65 15.88 -2.96
C TYR A 227 3.38 15.05 -3.10
N SER A 228 2.59 15.32 -4.12
CA SER A 228 1.33 14.65 -4.38
C SER A 228 1.05 14.65 -5.88
N ALA A 229 0.20 13.76 -6.36
CA ALA A 229 -0.22 13.79 -7.76
C ALA A 229 -0.98 15.08 -8.08
N GLN A 230 -0.66 15.71 -9.22
CA GLN A 230 -1.20 17.02 -9.62
C GLN A 230 -2.68 16.93 -10.02
N GLY A 231 -3.07 15.86 -10.72
CA GLY A 231 -4.43 15.66 -11.20
C GLY A 231 -4.53 14.37 -12.01
N GLY A 232 -5.68 13.71 -11.99
CA GLY A 232 -5.94 12.46 -12.69
C GLY A 232 -7.36 11.99 -12.41
N GLU A 233 -7.72 10.83 -12.95
CA GLU A 233 -8.99 10.18 -12.61
C GLU A 233 -8.98 9.77 -11.13
N ILE A 234 -10.09 10.05 -10.44
CA ILE A 234 -10.30 9.65 -9.04
C ILE A 234 -11.33 8.53 -9.03
N SER A 235 -10.85 7.33 -8.72
CA SER A 235 -11.62 6.10 -8.66
C SER A 235 -11.03 5.19 -7.59
N GLU A 236 -11.71 4.07 -7.33
CA GLU A 236 -11.15 3.02 -6.49
C GLU A 236 -9.90 2.45 -7.17
N VAL A 237 -8.85 2.17 -6.37
CA VAL A 237 -7.64 1.53 -6.88
C VAL A 237 -8.02 0.13 -7.37
N PRO A 238 -7.74 -0.22 -8.65
CA PRO A 238 -8.08 -1.53 -9.18
C PRO A 238 -7.47 -2.64 -8.32
N VAL A 239 -8.31 -3.60 -7.90
CA VAL A 239 -7.82 -4.79 -7.18
C VAL A 239 -7.05 -5.66 -8.18
N PRO A 240 -5.79 -6.03 -7.91
CA PRO A 240 -5.05 -6.92 -8.80
C PRO A 240 -5.80 -8.24 -8.98
N GLU A 241 -6.14 -8.59 -10.21
CA GLU A 241 -6.76 -9.89 -10.49
C GLU A 241 -5.80 -11.02 -10.08
N PRO A 242 -6.26 -12.07 -9.39
CA PRO A 242 -5.41 -13.22 -9.07
C PRO A 242 -5.17 -14.04 -10.34
N ALA A 243 -4.11 -13.69 -11.09
CA ALA A 243 -3.70 -14.38 -12.32
C ALA A 243 -3.51 -15.91 -12.13
N ALA A 244 -3.23 -16.35 -10.91
CA ALA A 244 -3.06 -17.77 -10.59
C ALA A 244 -4.36 -18.59 -10.77
N VAL A 245 -5.54 -18.06 -10.43
CA VAL A 245 -6.78 -18.87 -10.41
C VAL A 245 -7.23 -19.24 -11.83
N LEU A 246 -7.07 -18.33 -12.79
CA LEU A 246 -7.40 -18.59 -14.20
C LEU A 246 -6.43 -19.58 -14.85
N ALA A 247 -5.14 -19.54 -14.49
CA ALA A 247 -4.14 -20.48 -15.01
C ALA A 247 -4.41 -21.93 -14.55
N TRP A 248 -4.79 -22.13 -13.29
CA TRP A 248 -5.15 -23.45 -12.77
C TRP A 248 -6.46 -23.98 -13.36
N ALA A 249 -7.48 -23.13 -13.50
CA ALA A 249 -8.75 -23.51 -14.14
C ALA A 249 -8.53 -23.92 -15.62
N GLY A 250 -7.68 -23.19 -16.35
CA GLY A 250 -7.30 -23.53 -17.72
C GLY A 250 -6.54 -24.86 -17.83
N MET A 251 -5.60 -25.13 -16.93
CA MET A 251 -4.86 -26.40 -16.91
C MET A 251 -5.75 -27.60 -16.56
N ILE A 252 -6.71 -27.45 -15.64
CA ILE A 252 -7.68 -28.51 -15.31
C ILE A 252 -8.62 -28.76 -16.49
N GLY A 253 -9.09 -27.71 -17.17
CA GLY A 253 -9.91 -27.81 -18.37
C GLY A 253 -9.19 -28.53 -19.52
N ALA A 254 -7.91 -28.20 -19.76
CA ALA A 254 -7.09 -28.86 -20.77
C ALA A 254 -6.86 -30.35 -20.45
N ALA A 255 -6.57 -30.69 -19.20
CA ALA A 255 -6.40 -32.08 -18.78
C ALA A 255 -7.69 -32.92 -18.95
N ALA A 256 -8.85 -32.34 -18.65
CA ALA A 256 -10.15 -32.98 -18.86
C ALA A 256 -10.44 -33.23 -20.35
N LEU A 257 -10.12 -32.27 -21.22
CA LEU A 257 -10.31 -32.41 -22.67
C LEU A 257 -9.40 -33.48 -23.28
N VAL A 258 -8.12 -33.50 -22.89
CA VAL A 258 -7.14 -34.51 -23.32
C VAL A 258 -7.53 -35.91 -22.85
N ARG A 259 -8.10 -36.03 -21.64
CA ARG A 259 -8.59 -37.33 -21.13
C ARG A 259 -9.82 -37.82 -21.90
N ARG A 260 -10.71 -36.91 -22.34
CA ARG A 260 -11.89 -37.24 -23.15
C ARG A 260 -11.52 -37.69 -24.56
N THR A 261 -10.56 -37.02 -25.22
CA THR A 261 -10.10 -37.41 -26.57
C THR A 261 -9.33 -38.72 -26.58
N ARG A 262 -8.53 -39.02 -25.54
CA ARG A 262 -7.88 -40.33 -25.39
C ARG A 262 -8.86 -41.47 -25.19
N LYS A 263 -9.93 -41.28 -24.41
CA LYS A 263 -10.98 -42.31 -24.25
C LYS A 263 -11.77 -42.57 -25.53
N ALA A 264 -12.05 -41.52 -26.32
CA ALA A 264 -12.74 -41.67 -27.61
C ALA A 264 -11.90 -42.43 -28.65
N ARG A 265 -10.57 -42.28 -28.63
CA ARG A 265 -9.66 -43.03 -29.51
C ARG A 265 -9.41 -44.48 -29.09
N ALA A 266 -9.69 -44.84 -27.84
CA ALA A 266 -9.57 -46.22 -27.36
C ALA A 266 -10.88 -47.04 -27.54
N ALA A 267 -11.96 -46.38 -27.94
CA ALA A 267 -13.28 -46.98 -28.17
C ALA A 267 -13.64 -47.09 -29.67
N ALA A 268 -12.69 -46.76 -30.56
CA ALA A 268 -12.73 -46.96 -32.01
C ALA A 268 -11.67 -48.01 -32.37
#